data_AF-A0A5U4VQS0-F1
#
_entry.id   AF-A0A5U4VQS0-F1
#
_cell.length_a   1.000
_cell.length_b   1.000
_cell.length_c   1.000
_cell.angle_alpha   90.00
_cell.angle_beta   90.00
_cell.angle_gamma   90.00
#
_symmetry.space_group_name_H-M   'P 1'
#
loop_
_entity.id
_entity.type
_entity.pdbx_description
1 polymer ?
#
loop_
_entity_poly.entity_id
_entity_poly.type
_entity_poly.pdbx_seq_one_letter_code
_entity_poly.pdbx_strand_id
1 'polypeptide(L)'
;DNSGSDGDQTYVRFGFKGETQINDQLTGYGQWEYNVQANTTEGEGANSWTRLAFAGLKFGDYGSFDYGRNYGVLYDVEGWTDMLPEFGGDSYTYADNYMTGRANGVATYRNTDFFGLVDGLSFALQYQGNNENSGNGNEGTNNRTDDDDFRRENGDGFGISTTYDFGMGFSAGAAYTTSDRTNDQVSRGEQYAKGDKADAWTAGLKYDANNIYLATMYSETRNMTPYGSLDSDAHGGVANKTQNFEVTAQYQFDFGLRPAVSFLMSKGKDLVNNGVNDDKDLVKYADVGATYYFNKNFSTYVDYKINLLDDDDNFYADNGINTDDVVALGMVYQF
;
A
#
# COMPACT_ATOMS: atom_id res chain seq x y z
N ASP A 1 -14.05 -7.59 20.37
CA ASP A 1 -14.80 -6.36 20.01
C ASP A 1 -13.88 -5.14 19.95
N ASN A 2 -13.28 -4.93 18.79
CA ASN A 2 -12.49 -3.75 18.45
C ASN A 2 -13.41 -2.60 18.00
N SER A 3 -13.58 -1.59 18.85
CA SER A 3 -14.44 -0.43 18.58
C SER A 3 -13.96 0.44 17.41
N GLY A 4 -12.70 0.30 16.96
CA GLY A 4 -12.14 1.09 15.86
C GLY A 4 -12.58 0.63 14.47
N SER A 5 -13.01 -0.63 14.35
CA SER A 5 -13.53 -1.21 13.10
C SER A 5 -15.07 -1.33 13.09
N ASP A 6 -15.72 -0.96 14.19
CA ASP A 6 -17.18 -0.96 14.32
C ASP A 6 -17.76 0.44 14.06
N GLY A 7 -18.99 0.49 13.54
CA GLY A 7 -19.74 1.73 13.31
C GLY A 7 -19.58 2.37 11.93
N ASP A 8 -19.86 3.67 11.85
CA ASP A 8 -19.84 4.44 10.61
C ASP A 8 -18.41 4.65 10.11
N GLN A 9 -18.17 4.37 8.82
CA GLN A 9 -16.90 4.56 8.12
C GLN A 9 -17.06 5.44 6.87
N THR A 10 -18.14 6.24 6.81
CA THR A 10 -18.43 7.10 5.65
C THR A 10 -17.27 8.07 5.39
N TYR A 11 -16.79 8.09 4.16
CA TYR A 11 -15.76 9.02 3.69
C TYR A 11 -16.07 9.54 2.29
N VAL A 12 -15.40 10.62 1.89
CA VAL A 12 -15.41 11.12 0.51
C VAL A 12 -13.98 11.33 0.01
N ARG A 13 -13.75 10.97 -1.26
CA ARG A 13 -12.54 11.33 -1.99
C ARG A 13 -12.88 12.29 -3.10
N PHE A 14 -12.05 13.32 -3.27
CA PHE A 14 -12.15 14.25 -4.38
C PHE A 14 -10.77 14.61 -4.87
N GLY A 15 -10.68 15.06 -6.11
CA GLY A 15 -9.39 15.35 -6.73
C GLY A 15 -9.55 15.90 -8.13
N PHE A 16 -8.42 16.15 -8.76
CA PHE A 16 -8.35 16.50 -10.17
C PHE A 16 -7.17 15.78 -10.83
N LYS A 17 -7.34 15.48 -12.12
CA LYS A 17 -6.26 15.07 -13.02
C LYS A 17 -6.31 16.01 -14.22
N GLY A 18 -5.22 16.73 -14.44
CA GLY A 18 -5.08 17.69 -15.53
C GLY A 18 -3.91 17.34 -16.43
N GLU A 19 -4.09 17.47 -17.74
CA GLU A 19 -3.05 17.25 -18.73
C GLU A 19 -3.04 18.42 -19.72
N THR A 20 -1.86 18.81 -20.19
CA THR A 20 -1.65 19.88 -21.16
C THR A 20 -0.67 19.44 -22.23
N GLN A 21 -1.09 19.48 -23.49
CA GLN A 21 -0.23 19.20 -24.62
C GLN A 21 0.72 20.38 -24.82
N ILE A 22 2.03 20.13 -24.66
CA ILE A 22 3.07 21.17 -24.85
C ILE A 22 3.50 21.21 -26.31
N ASN A 23 3.75 20.03 -26.90
CA ASN A 23 3.97 19.83 -28.33
C ASN A 23 3.65 18.37 -28.71
N ASP A 24 3.94 17.96 -29.94
CA ASP A 24 3.61 16.64 -30.48
C ASP A 24 4.26 15.47 -29.72
N GLN A 25 5.35 15.70 -28.98
CA GLN A 25 6.10 14.67 -28.25
C GLN A 25 6.13 14.88 -26.74
N LEU A 26 5.52 15.96 -26.24
CA LEU A 26 5.62 16.35 -24.83
C LEU A 26 4.26 16.75 -24.28
N THR A 27 3.82 16.03 -23.25
CA THR A 27 2.60 16.33 -22.48
C THR A 27 2.98 16.57 -21.03
N GLY A 28 2.54 17.70 -20.47
CA GLY A 28 2.62 17.94 -19.03
C GLY A 28 1.35 17.45 -18.34
N TYR A 29 1.49 16.94 -17.11
CA TYR A 29 0.35 16.48 -16.33
C TYR A 29 0.53 16.75 -14.84
N GLY A 30 -0.58 16.77 -14.13
CA GLY A 30 -0.61 16.85 -12.66
C GLY A 30 -1.86 16.18 -12.12
N GLN A 31 -1.72 15.58 -10.94
CA GLN A 31 -2.81 14.91 -10.25
C GLN A 31 -2.77 15.24 -8.76
N TRP A 32 -3.97 15.47 -8.21
CA TRP A 32 -4.18 15.63 -6.79
C TRP A 32 -5.41 14.82 -6.36
N GLU A 33 -5.29 14.12 -5.23
CA GLU A 33 -6.37 13.32 -4.62
C GLU A 33 -6.38 13.55 -3.11
N TYR A 34 -7.55 13.84 -2.57
CA TYR A 34 -7.77 14.19 -1.17
C TYR A 34 -8.82 13.28 -0.54
N ASN A 35 -8.61 12.89 0.72
CA ASN A 35 -9.52 12.06 1.51
C ASN A 35 -10.10 12.89 2.65
N VAL A 36 -11.41 12.84 2.84
CA VAL A 36 -12.10 13.46 3.97
C VAL A 36 -12.98 12.41 4.64
N GLN A 37 -12.76 12.19 5.92
CA GLN A 37 -13.64 11.36 6.73
C GLN A 37 -14.93 12.13 7.05
N ALA A 38 -16.07 11.44 6.97
CA ALA A 38 -17.40 11.99 7.18
C ALA A 38 -18.19 11.23 8.27
N ASN A 39 -17.48 10.41 9.06
CA ASN A 39 -17.99 9.64 10.19
C ASN A 39 -17.66 10.28 11.56
N THR A 40 -16.99 11.43 11.58
CA THR A 40 -16.65 12.19 12.80
C THR A 40 -17.59 13.36 13.05
N THR A 41 -17.65 13.87 14.28
CA THR A 41 -18.44 15.08 14.57
C THR A 41 -17.76 16.34 14.06
N GLU A 42 -18.54 17.41 13.79
CA GLU A 42 -17.99 18.70 13.31
C GLU A 42 -17.02 19.37 14.30
N GLY A 43 -17.04 18.97 15.58
CA GLY A 43 -16.17 19.52 16.63
C GLY A 43 -14.81 18.83 16.76
N GLU A 44 -14.61 17.68 16.09
CA GLU A 44 -13.43 16.82 16.25
C GLU A 44 -12.19 17.30 15.46
N GLY A 45 -12.34 18.38 14.68
CA GLY A 45 -11.28 18.94 13.85
C GLY A 45 -11.19 18.27 12.48
N ALA A 46 -10.08 18.52 11.77
CA ALA A 46 -9.91 18.07 10.39
C ALA A 46 -9.42 16.61 10.32
N ASN A 47 -10.33 15.66 10.14
CA ASN A 47 -9.99 14.27 9.81
C ASN A 47 -9.88 14.09 8.28
N SER A 48 -8.83 14.67 7.69
CA SER A 48 -8.64 14.68 6.24
C SER A 48 -7.17 14.78 5.85
N TRP A 49 -6.81 14.24 4.68
CA TRP A 49 -5.42 14.22 4.23
C TRP A 49 -5.28 14.09 2.71
N THR A 50 -4.13 14.52 2.18
CA THR A 50 -3.77 14.32 0.77
C THR A 50 -3.27 12.89 0.56
N ARG A 51 -3.88 12.17 -0.39
CA ARG A 51 -3.44 10.85 -0.83
C ARG A 51 -2.38 10.96 -1.92
N LEU A 52 -2.63 11.76 -2.95
CA LEU A 52 -1.72 11.96 -4.08
C LEU A 52 -1.58 13.45 -4.38
N ALA A 53 -0.37 13.88 -4.74
CA ALA A 53 -0.07 15.22 -5.21
C ALA A 53 1.25 15.21 -5.99
N PHE A 54 1.18 15.10 -7.31
CA PHE A 54 2.38 15.06 -8.15
C PHE A 54 2.17 15.77 -9.48
N ALA A 55 3.28 16.16 -10.08
CA ALA A 55 3.32 16.72 -11.43
C ALA A 55 4.41 16.00 -12.25
N GLY A 56 4.21 15.92 -13.56
CA GLY A 56 5.12 15.20 -14.43
C GLY A 56 5.06 15.61 -15.89
N LEU A 57 5.98 15.04 -16.65
CA LEU A 57 6.11 15.17 -18.10
C LEU A 57 6.11 13.78 -18.73
N LYS A 58 5.40 13.62 -19.84
CA LYS A 58 5.42 12.44 -20.70
C LYS A 58 6.05 12.79 -22.04
N PHE A 59 7.08 12.05 -22.42
CA PHE A 59 7.95 12.27 -23.57
C PHE A 59 7.65 11.28 -24.72
N GLY A 60 6.38 11.22 -25.16
CA GLY A 60 5.95 10.20 -26.13
C GLY A 60 6.29 8.79 -25.64
N ASP A 61 7.01 8.04 -26.48
CA ASP A 61 7.44 6.65 -26.21
C ASP A 61 8.73 6.57 -25.36
N TYR A 62 9.39 7.71 -25.08
CA TYR A 62 10.57 7.74 -24.23
C TYR A 62 10.23 7.68 -22.73
N GLY A 63 8.95 7.57 -22.39
CA GLY A 63 8.46 7.38 -21.04
C GLY A 63 7.95 8.67 -20.39
N SER A 64 7.79 8.62 -19.08
CA SER A 64 7.32 9.73 -18.26
C SER A 64 8.16 9.89 -17.02
N PHE A 65 8.25 11.11 -16.51
CA PHE A 65 8.85 11.43 -15.22
C PHE A 65 7.88 12.26 -14.39
N ASP A 66 7.65 11.88 -13.15
CA ASP A 66 6.85 12.61 -12.17
C ASP A 66 7.56 12.75 -10.83
N TYR A 67 7.21 13.81 -10.09
CA TYR A 67 7.70 14.05 -8.74
C TYR A 67 6.57 14.53 -7.83
N GLY A 68 6.54 14.03 -6.60
CA GLY A 68 5.65 14.50 -5.54
C GLY A 68 5.27 13.41 -4.55
N ARG A 69 4.02 13.47 -4.05
CA ARG A 69 3.40 12.37 -3.31
C ARG A 69 2.71 11.43 -4.31
N ASN A 70 3.30 10.27 -4.55
CA ASN A 70 2.81 9.27 -5.49
C ASN A 70 2.95 7.86 -4.89
N TYR A 71 2.47 6.84 -5.60
CA TYR A 71 2.70 5.44 -5.22
C TYR A 71 4.17 5.04 -5.41
N GLY A 72 4.67 4.26 -4.45
CA GLY A 72 5.94 3.58 -4.52
C GLY A 72 5.91 2.45 -5.54
N VAL A 73 7.06 2.12 -6.14
CA VAL A 73 7.13 1.14 -7.25
C VAL A 73 6.83 -0.30 -6.84
N LEU A 74 6.83 -0.66 -5.55
CA LEU A 74 6.32 -1.97 -5.11
C LEU A 74 4.82 -2.12 -5.43
N TYR A 75 4.09 -1.00 -5.45
CA TYR A 75 2.67 -0.97 -5.72
C TYR A 75 2.32 -1.26 -7.20
N ASP A 76 3.31 -1.25 -8.10
CA ASP A 76 3.12 -1.67 -9.50
C ASP A 76 2.75 -3.15 -9.62
N VAL A 77 3.09 -3.95 -8.60
CA VAL A 77 2.73 -5.37 -8.48
C VAL A 77 1.59 -5.57 -7.47
N GLU A 78 1.67 -4.92 -6.29
CA GLU A 78 0.62 -5.03 -5.25
C GLU A 78 -0.76 -4.61 -5.77
N GLY A 79 -0.82 -3.59 -6.62
CA GLY A 79 -2.08 -3.10 -7.18
C GLY A 79 -2.85 -4.15 -8.00
N TRP A 80 -2.28 -5.35 -8.23
CA TRP A 80 -3.00 -6.47 -8.81
C TRP A 80 -3.83 -7.24 -7.78
N THR A 81 -3.43 -7.32 -6.52
CA THR A 81 -4.19 -7.99 -5.46
C THR A 81 -5.02 -7.03 -4.61
N ASP A 82 -4.68 -5.74 -4.58
CA ASP A 82 -5.47 -4.66 -3.97
C ASP A 82 -6.71 -4.28 -4.81
N MET A 83 -7.60 -5.25 -4.98
CA MET A 83 -8.81 -5.18 -5.84
C MET A 83 -10.06 -5.72 -5.14
N LEU A 84 -10.01 -5.88 -3.82
CA LEU A 84 -11.15 -6.32 -3.02
C LEU A 84 -12.24 -5.21 -2.95
N PRO A 85 -13.48 -5.55 -2.55
CA PRO A 85 -14.55 -4.56 -2.43
C PRO A 85 -14.26 -3.41 -1.44
N GLU A 86 -13.71 -3.71 -0.26
CA GLU A 86 -13.34 -2.73 0.78
C GLU A 86 -11.94 -2.97 1.36
N PHE A 87 -11.64 -4.22 1.74
CA PHE A 87 -10.37 -4.57 2.39
C PHE A 87 -9.23 -4.76 1.36
N GLY A 88 -8.18 -5.50 1.73
CA GLY A 88 -7.08 -5.84 0.82
C GLY A 88 -5.94 -4.83 0.79
N GLY A 89 -4.85 -5.22 0.11
CA GLY A 89 -3.65 -4.39 -0.02
C GLY A 89 -3.02 -4.01 1.32
N ASP A 90 -3.14 -4.88 2.33
CA ASP A 90 -2.78 -4.62 3.72
C ASP A 90 -1.80 -5.66 4.32
N SER A 91 -1.26 -6.59 3.51
CA SER A 91 -0.30 -7.59 4.03
C SER A 91 1.08 -6.99 4.36
N TYR A 92 1.60 -6.11 3.51
CA TYR A 92 2.84 -5.37 3.77
C TYR A 92 2.81 -3.92 3.28
N THR A 93 1.75 -3.55 2.57
CA THR A 93 1.59 -2.25 1.95
C THR A 93 0.98 -1.27 2.94
N TYR A 94 1.72 -0.20 3.23
CA TYR A 94 1.25 0.87 4.11
C TYR A 94 1.53 2.23 3.47
N ALA A 95 0.64 3.19 3.71
CA ALA A 95 0.93 4.58 3.37
C ALA A 95 2.07 5.10 4.26
N ASP A 96 3.00 5.83 3.65
CA ASP A 96 4.14 6.43 4.33
C ASP A 96 5.08 5.38 4.95
N ASN A 97 5.20 4.20 4.33
CA ASN A 97 6.13 3.14 4.72
C ASN A 97 7.08 2.84 3.55
N TYR A 98 8.16 3.64 3.46
CA TYR A 98 9.09 3.62 2.34
C TYR A 98 8.35 3.70 0.98
N MET A 99 8.61 2.77 0.06
CA MET A 99 7.99 2.71 -1.27
C MET A 99 6.97 1.55 -1.39
N THR A 100 6.37 1.10 -0.29
CA THR A 100 5.37 0.00 -0.30
C THR A 100 4.01 0.45 -0.85
N GLY A 101 3.53 1.62 -0.43
CA GLY A 101 2.28 2.24 -0.88
C GLY A 101 2.49 3.69 -1.31
N ARG A 102 1.59 4.60 -0.91
CA ARG A 102 1.75 6.04 -1.18
C ARG A 102 2.88 6.62 -0.33
N ALA A 103 3.74 7.43 -0.93
CA ALA A 103 4.95 7.96 -0.30
C ALA A 103 5.20 9.42 -0.65
N ASN A 104 5.82 10.18 0.25
CA ASN A 104 6.27 11.56 -0.01
C ASN A 104 7.63 11.61 -0.72
N GLY A 105 7.80 12.58 -1.61
CA GLY A 105 9.10 12.92 -2.18
C GLY A 105 9.66 11.88 -3.14
N VAL A 106 8.79 11.18 -3.88
CA VAL A 106 9.21 10.19 -4.88
C VAL A 106 9.38 10.84 -6.24
N ALA A 107 10.53 10.61 -6.86
CA ALA A 107 10.84 10.91 -8.26
C ALA A 107 10.75 9.61 -9.07
N THR A 108 9.74 9.50 -9.92
CA THR A 108 9.44 8.25 -10.63
C THR A 108 9.61 8.45 -12.13
N TYR A 109 10.49 7.67 -12.73
CA TYR A 109 10.56 7.50 -14.18
C TYR A 109 9.85 6.20 -14.55
N ARG A 110 8.98 6.25 -15.56
CA ARG A 110 8.26 5.08 -16.08
C ARG A 110 8.42 5.02 -17.60
N ASN A 111 8.51 3.82 -18.13
CA ASN A 111 8.49 3.61 -19.56
C ASN A 111 7.63 2.38 -19.89
N THR A 112 6.83 2.52 -20.94
CA THR A 112 5.97 1.47 -21.48
C THR A 112 6.57 1.01 -22.82
N ASP A 113 6.45 -0.28 -23.10
CA ASP A 113 6.96 -0.96 -24.30
C ASP A 113 8.49 -0.88 -24.48
N PHE A 114 9.22 -0.70 -23.39
CA PHE A 114 10.68 -0.63 -23.35
C PHE A 114 11.27 0.23 -24.48
N PHE A 115 10.87 1.49 -24.52
CA PHE A 115 11.23 2.48 -25.55
C PHE A 115 10.72 2.12 -26.96
N GLY A 116 9.62 1.38 -27.03
CA GLY A 116 9.06 0.82 -28.27
C GLY A 116 9.82 -0.40 -28.82
N LEU A 117 10.73 -0.98 -28.04
CA LEU A 117 11.53 -2.15 -28.46
C LEU A 117 10.85 -3.48 -28.13
N VAL A 118 10.06 -3.53 -27.06
CA VAL A 118 9.41 -4.75 -26.58
C VAL A 118 7.99 -4.42 -26.14
N ASP A 119 7.03 -4.69 -27.03
CA ASP A 119 5.59 -4.55 -26.75
C ASP A 119 5.20 -5.31 -25.48
N GLY A 120 4.44 -4.64 -24.60
CA GLY A 120 3.97 -5.18 -23.33
C GLY A 120 4.98 -5.11 -22.17
N LEU A 121 6.26 -4.78 -22.43
CA LEU A 121 7.28 -4.65 -21.38
C LEU A 121 7.34 -3.24 -20.82
N SER A 122 6.88 -3.07 -19.59
CA SER A 122 7.00 -1.81 -18.85
C SER A 122 8.05 -1.90 -17.76
N PHE A 123 8.69 -0.79 -17.44
CA PHE A 123 9.55 -0.67 -16.26
C PHE A 123 9.44 0.71 -15.61
N ALA A 124 9.79 0.78 -14.33
CA ALA A 124 9.93 2.01 -13.60
C ALA A 124 11.25 2.06 -12.82
N LEU A 125 11.79 3.27 -12.68
CA LEU A 125 12.88 3.60 -11.77
C LEU A 125 12.36 4.68 -10.84
N GLN A 126 12.59 4.52 -9.54
CA GLN A 126 12.11 5.47 -8.56
C GLN A 126 13.21 5.81 -7.57
N TYR A 127 13.29 7.08 -7.20
CA TYR A 127 14.09 7.56 -6.08
C TYR A 127 13.15 8.19 -5.05
N GLN A 128 13.34 7.88 -3.77
CA GLN A 128 12.66 8.53 -2.66
C GLN A 128 13.68 9.30 -1.85
N GLY A 129 13.43 10.60 -1.64
CA GLY A 129 14.25 11.40 -0.72
C GLY A 129 13.96 11.07 0.74
N ASN A 130 14.97 11.27 1.59
CA ASN A 130 14.85 11.18 3.05
C ASN A 130 13.66 12.01 3.58
N ASN A 131 12.90 11.41 4.51
CA ASN A 131 11.82 12.02 5.27
C ASN A 131 12.00 11.57 6.74
N GLU A 132 12.70 12.37 7.55
CA GLU A 132 13.01 12.06 8.95
C GLU A 132 12.76 13.26 9.88
N ASN A 133 12.42 12.98 11.14
CA ASN A 133 12.37 13.98 12.20
C ASN A 133 13.76 14.48 12.56
N SER A 134 13.80 15.67 13.17
CA SER A 134 15.02 16.16 13.79
C SER A 134 15.32 15.41 15.09
N GLY A 135 16.60 15.19 15.39
CA GLY A 135 16.99 14.43 16.59
C GLY A 135 18.04 13.37 16.26
N ASN A 136 18.48 12.61 17.27
CA ASN A 136 19.52 11.58 17.11
C ASN A 136 20.79 12.06 16.35
N GLY A 137 21.12 13.36 16.43
CA GLY A 137 22.29 13.96 15.79
C GLY A 137 22.10 14.42 14.32
N ASN A 138 20.87 14.42 13.78
CA ASN A 138 20.52 15.02 12.49
C ASN A 138 19.63 16.28 12.67
N GLU A 139 19.55 17.10 11.61
CA GLU A 139 18.70 18.31 11.56
C GLU A 139 17.26 18.00 11.13
N GLY A 140 16.96 16.73 10.81
CA GLY A 140 15.68 16.33 10.24
C GLY A 140 15.41 16.85 8.83
N THR A 141 14.17 16.66 8.41
CA THR A 141 13.59 17.17 7.15
C THR A 141 12.36 18.01 7.46
N ASN A 142 11.95 18.87 6.52
CA ASN A 142 10.89 19.85 6.79
C ASN A 142 9.47 19.24 6.93
N ASN A 143 9.29 17.98 6.56
CA ASN A 143 7.98 17.34 6.39
C ASN A 143 7.72 16.21 7.40
N ARG A 144 8.49 16.21 8.49
CA ARG A 144 8.40 15.27 9.60
C ARG A 144 8.62 16.05 10.90
N THR A 145 7.80 15.80 11.91
CA THR A 145 7.86 16.41 13.25
C THR A 145 7.96 15.37 14.36
N ASP A 146 8.52 15.73 15.51
CA ASP A 146 8.77 14.81 16.65
C ASP A 146 7.51 14.04 17.16
N ASP A 147 6.31 14.52 16.84
CA ASP A 147 5.02 13.87 17.16
C ASP A 147 4.62 12.78 16.13
N ASP A 148 5.29 12.72 14.97
CA ASP A 148 5.04 11.70 13.96
C ASP A 148 5.57 10.33 14.39
N ASP A 149 4.84 9.28 13.99
CA ASP A 149 5.29 7.90 14.15
C ASP A 149 6.58 7.67 13.35
N PHE A 150 7.69 7.46 14.05
CA PHE A 150 9.01 7.22 13.45
C PHE A 150 9.04 6.01 12.49
N ARG A 151 8.10 5.07 12.62
CA ARG A 151 7.94 3.94 11.69
C ARG A 151 7.48 4.39 10.30
N ARG A 152 7.02 5.63 10.16
CA ARG A 152 6.66 6.28 8.89
C ARG A 152 7.79 7.10 8.28
N GLU A 153 8.92 7.20 8.94
CA GLU A 153 10.11 7.83 8.37
C GLU A 153 10.79 6.93 7.33
N ASN A 154 11.66 7.52 6.51
CA ASN A 154 12.52 6.78 5.60
C ASN A 154 13.79 7.60 5.31
N GLY A 155 14.93 6.93 5.14
CA GLY A 155 16.10 7.54 4.51
C GLY A 155 15.96 7.65 3.00
N ASP A 156 17.05 8.06 2.33
CA ASP A 156 17.11 8.02 0.87
C ASP A 156 17.00 6.58 0.36
N GLY A 157 16.31 6.40 -0.78
CA GLY A 157 16.05 5.07 -1.32
C GLY A 157 15.86 5.03 -2.82
N PHE A 158 16.05 3.84 -3.38
CA PHE A 158 15.85 3.55 -4.80
C PHE A 158 14.96 2.32 -4.98
N GLY A 159 14.11 2.37 -6.01
CA GLY A 159 13.23 1.29 -6.40
C GLY A 159 13.24 1.04 -7.91
N ILE A 160 13.01 -0.21 -8.29
CA ILE A 160 12.78 -0.63 -9.66
C ILE A 160 11.56 -1.54 -9.71
N SER A 161 10.76 -1.40 -10.77
CA SER A 161 9.71 -2.36 -11.11
C SER A 161 9.76 -2.71 -12.59
N THR A 162 9.23 -3.87 -12.93
CA THR A 162 8.94 -4.24 -14.31
C THR A 162 7.71 -5.11 -14.37
N THR A 163 6.92 -4.93 -15.42
CA THR A 163 5.75 -5.76 -15.72
C THR A 163 5.77 -6.13 -17.19
N TYR A 164 5.29 -7.32 -17.50
CA TYR A 164 5.17 -7.82 -18.86
C TYR A 164 3.77 -8.37 -19.10
N ASP A 165 3.07 -7.80 -20.09
CA ASP A 165 1.84 -8.36 -20.63
C ASP A 165 2.18 -9.38 -21.72
N PHE A 166 1.86 -10.65 -21.46
CA PHE A 166 2.12 -11.75 -22.41
C PHE A 166 1.05 -11.82 -23.52
N GLY A 167 0.03 -10.96 -23.45
CA GLY A 167 -1.21 -11.12 -24.19
C GLY A 167 -2.09 -12.21 -23.58
N MET A 168 -3.25 -12.45 -24.22
CA MET A 168 -4.22 -13.47 -23.79
C MET A 168 -4.75 -13.29 -22.35
N GLY A 169 -4.58 -12.10 -21.77
CA GLY A 169 -4.99 -11.75 -20.41
C GLY A 169 -3.93 -12.01 -19.33
N PHE A 170 -2.77 -12.59 -19.65
CA PHE A 170 -1.74 -12.90 -18.65
C PHE A 170 -0.71 -11.78 -18.50
N SER A 171 -0.37 -11.44 -17.25
CA SER A 171 0.72 -10.52 -16.94
C SER A 171 1.58 -11.06 -15.79
N ALA A 172 2.88 -10.77 -15.82
CA ALA A 172 3.81 -11.03 -14.71
C ALA A 172 4.58 -9.76 -14.37
N GLY A 173 4.91 -9.58 -13.10
CA GLY A 173 5.57 -8.38 -12.62
C GLY A 173 6.46 -8.67 -11.44
N ALA A 174 7.48 -7.85 -11.28
CA ALA A 174 8.35 -7.85 -10.11
C ALA A 174 8.81 -6.44 -9.80
N ALA A 175 9.01 -6.17 -8.51
CA ALA A 175 9.58 -4.93 -8.03
C ALA A 175 10.56 -5.18 -6.88
N TYR A 176 11.52 -4.28 -6.74
CA TYR A 176 12.53 -4.27 -5.68
C TYR A 176 12.75 -2.84 -5.21
N THR A 177 12.89 -2.66 -3.90
CA THR A 177 13.26 -1.37 -3.31
C THR A 177 14.27 -1.56 -2.21
N THR A 178 15.16 -0.60 -2.05
CA THR A 178 16.10 -0.51 -0.94
C THR A 178 16.19 0.95 -0.49
N SER A 179 16.08 1.18 0.81
CA SER A 179 16.20 2.50 1.42
C SER A 179 17.04 2.41 2.68
N ASP A 180 17.79 3.47 2.95
CA ASP A 180 18.41 3.62 4.27
C ASP A 180 17.32 3.84 5.33
N ARG A 181 17.56 3.39 6.56
CA ARG A 181 16.70 3.65 7.72
C ARG A 181 17.25 4.85 8.48
N THR A 182 16.36 5.63 9.07
CA THR A 182 16.77 6.84 9.79
C THR A 182 17.49 6.47 11.08
N ASN A 183 18.28 7.41 11.63
CA ASN A 183 18.96 7.16 12.90
C ASN A 183 17.98 6.91 14.05
N ASP A 184 16.80 7.55 14.03
CA ASP A 184 15.76 7.27 15.03
C ASP A 184 15.25 5.84 14.90
N GLN A 185 14.91 5.40 13.69
CA GLN A 185 14.49 4.01 13.45
C GLN A 185 15.50 2.97 13.95
N VAL A 186 16.79 3.21 13.71
CA VAL A 186 17.86 2.29 14.11
C VAL A 186 18.13 2.35 15.62
N SER A 187 17.97 3.51 16.27
CA SER A 187 18.28 3.69 17.69
C SER A 187 17.22 3.13 18.64
N ARG A 188 16.00 2.84 18.14
CA ARG A 188 14.84 2.39 18.93
C ARG A 188 14.94 0.94 19.44
N GLY A 189 15.97 0.20 19.03
CA GLY A 189 16.27 -1.13 19.55
C GLY A 189 15.60 -2.27 18.78
N GLU A 190 15.72 -3.49 19.32
CA GLU A 190 15.51 -4.72 18.54
C GLU A 190 14.07 -4.95 18.09
N GLN A 191 13.10 -4.43 18.86
CA GLN A 191 11.66 -4.53 18.57
C GLN A 191 11.24 -3.77 17.33
N TYR A 192 12.04 -2.78 16.94
CA TYR A 192 11.84 -1.97 15.75
C TYR A 192 12.86 -2.29 14.67
N ALA A 193 13.36 -3.52 14.65
CA ALA A 193 14.37 -4.04 13.74
C ALA A 193 15.74 -3.33 13.82
N LYS A 194 16.82 -4.12 13.72
CA LYS A 194 18.19 -3.60 13.93
C LYS A 194 18.90 -3.09 12.67
N GLY A 195 18.44 -3.51 11.48
CA GLY A 195 19.17 -3.21 10.24
C GLY A 195 19.24 -1.72 9.95
N ASP A 196 20.27 -1.30 9.23
CA ASP A 196 20.46 0.07 8.74
C ASP A 196 19.72 0.33 7.41
N LYS A 197 19.20 -0.73 6.78
CA LYS A 197 18.43 -0.68 5.54
C LYS A 197 17.09 -1.38 5.63
N ALA A 198 16.14 -0.83 4.90
CA ALA A 198 14.84 -1.43 4.64
C ALA A 198 14.82 -1.92 3.19
N ASP A 199 14.73 -3.25 3.01
CA ASP A 199 14.68 -3.88 1.68
C ASP A 199 13.34 -4.56 1.48
N ALA A 200 12.83 -4.52 0.26
CA ALA A 200 11.66 -5.29 -0.12
C ALA A 200 11.73 -5.74 -1.57
N TRP A 201 11.18 -6.91 -1.84
CA TRP A 201 10.92 -7.37 -3.19
C TRP A 201 9.54 -8.00 -3.26
N THR A 202 8.89 -7.87 -4.41
CA THR A 202 7.60 -8.49 -4.69
C THR A 202 7.60 -9.04 -6.11
N ALA A 203 6.88 -10.14 -6.32
CA ALA A 203 6.58 -10.69 -7.63
C ALA A 203 5.12 -11.12 -7.68
N GLY A 204 4.48 -10.91 -8.82
CA GLY A 204 3.07 -11.20 -9.01
C GLY A 204 2.74 -11.77 -10.37
N LEU A 205 1.58 -12.40 -10.44
CA LEU A 205 0.95 -12.89 -11.65
C LEU A 205 -0.50 -12.44 -11.67
N LYS A 206 -0.98 -12.04 -12.85
CA LYS A 206 -2.37 -11.67 -13.07
C LYS A 206 -2.90 -12.35 -14.33
N TYR A 207 -4.14 -12.80 -14.27
CA TYR A 207 -4.97 -13.16 -15.41
C TYR A 207 -6.23 -12.29 -15.40
N ASP A 208 -6.41 -11.49 -16.44
CA ASP A 208 -7.50 -10.51 -16.57
C ASP A 208 -8.10 -10.61 -17.98
N ALA A 209 -8.95 -11.62 -18.18
CA ALA A 209 -9.65 -11.86 -19.43
C ALA A 209 -10.88 -12.74 -19.23
N ASN A 210 -11.81 -12.68 -20.19
CA ASN A 210 -13.02 -13.52 -20.22
C ASN A 210 -13.87 -13.37 -18.94
N ASN A 211 -14.07 -12.13 -18.49
CA ASN A 211 -14.80 -11.77 -17.27
C ASN A 211 -14.20 -12.31 -15.95
N ILE A 212 -12.99 -12.88 -16.00
CA ILE A 212 -12.31 -13.42 -14.83
C ILE A 212 -11.12 -12.52 -14.50
N TYR A 213 -11.00 -12.16 -13.23
CA TYR A 213 -9.84 -11.50 -12.68
C TYR A 213 -9.22 -12.42 -11.61
N LEU A 214 -8.03 -12.93 -11.88
CA LEU A 214 -7.22 -13.69 -10.92
C LEU A 214 -5.90 -12.97 -10.74
N ALA A 215 -5.53 -12.66 -9.50
CA ALA A 215 -4.21 -12.12 -9.22
C ALA A 215 -3.63 -12.77 -7.98
N THR A 216 -2.31 -12.92 -7.98
CA THR A 216 -1.57 -13.34 -6.79
C THR A 216 -0.23 -12.62 -6.74
N MET A 217 0.23 -12.34 -5.54
CA MET A 217 1.56 -11.81 -5.31
C MET A 217 2.22 -12.52 -4.13
N TYR A 218 3.55 -12.52 -4.14
CA TYR A 218 4.38 -12.89 -3.01
C TYR A 218 5.47 -11.84 -2.84
N SER A 219 5.71 -11.44 -1.59
CA SER A 219 6.76 -10.48 -1.26
C SER A 219 7.52 -10.88 0.00
N GLU A 220 8.75 -10.40 0.11
CA GLU A 220 9.45 -10.37 1.39
C GLU A 220 9.94 -8.96 1.66
N THR A 221 9.84 -8.55 2.92
CA THR A 221 10.43 -7.30 3.40
C THR A 221 11.47 -7.59 4.48
N ARG A 222 12.40 -6.64 4.70
CA ARG A 222 13.39 -6.66 5.76
C ARG A 222 13.46 -5.30 6.43
N ASN A 223 13.34 -5.28 7.75
CA ASN A 223 13.39 -4.07 8.60
C ASN A 223 12.44 -2.94 8.12
N MET A 224 11.29 -3.30 7.57
CA MET A 224 10.41 -2.37 6.84
C MET A 224 8.97 -2.42 7.32
N THR A 225 8.36 -3.60 7.39
CA THR A 225 6.93 -3.71 7.69
C THR A 225 6.63 -3.40 9.16
N PRO A 226 5.88 -2.32 9.47
CA PRO A 226 5.45 -2.05 10.83
C PRO A 226 4.37 -3.06 11.25
N TYR A 227 4.23 -3.28 12.55
CA TYR A 227 3.11 -4.04 13.12
C TYR A 227 2.64 -3.42 14.43
N GLY A 228 1.37 -3.67 14.77
CA GLY A 228 0.76 -3.18 16.00
C GLY A 228 0.73 -1.65 16.12
N SER A 229 0.34 -1.17 17.30
CA SER A 229 0.24 0.26 17.63
C SER A 229 1.32 0.72 18.61
N LEU A 230 1.89 1.91 18.42
CA LEU A 230 2.77 2.53 19.42
C LEU A 230 2.03 2.83 20.74
N ASP A 231 0.70 2.98 20.68
CA ASP A 231 -0.14 3.24 21.85
C ASP A 231 -0.59 1.95 22.58
N SER A 232 -0.21 0.78 22.07
CA SER A 232 -0.51 -0.51 22.72
C SER A 232 0.43 -0.80 23.90
N ASP A 233 0.07 -1.77 24.74
CA ASP A 233 0.86 -2.16 25.92
C ASP A 233 2.28 -2.62 25.58
N ALA A 234 2.44 -3.30 24.44
CA ALA A 234 3.74 -3.72 23.90
C ALA A 234 4.33 -2.73 22.89
N HIS A 235 3.67 -1.60 22.60
CA HIS A 235 4.13 -0.55 21.68
C HIS A 235 4.38 -1.00 20.22
N GLY A 236 3.82 -2.13 19.77
CA GLY A 236 3.97 -2.60 18.38
C GLY A 236 5.44 -2.81 17.98
N GLY A 237 5.75 -2.72 16.69
CA GLY A 237 7.14 -2.84 16.25
C GLY A 237 7.36 -2.69 14.75
N VAL A 238 8.57 -3.05 14.31
CA VAL A 238 8.93 -3.23 12.90
C VAL A 238 9.54 -4.61 12.74
N ALA A 239 9.02 -5.40 11.82
CA ALA A 239 9.47 -6.77 11.61
C ALA A 239 10.87 -6.79 10.98
N ASN A 240 11.77 -7.61 11.54
CA ASN A 240 13.11 -7.84 10.96
C ASN A 240 13.00 -8.47 9.56
N LYS A 241 12.03 -9.37 9.37
CA LYS A 241 11.65 -9.91 8.07
C LYS A 241 10.15 -10.17 8.03
N THR A 242 9.51 -10.01 6.88
CA THR A 242 8.20 -10.61 6.62
C THR A 242 8.20 -11.47 5.36
N GLN A 243 7.25 -12.41 5.30
CA GLN A 243 6.89 -13.16 4.10
C GLN A 243 5.41 -12.95 3.88
N ASN A 244 5.05 -12.33 2.76
CA ASN A 244 3.69 -11.87 2.50
C ASN A 244 3.15 -12.57 1.27
N PHE A 245 1.87 -12.91 1.30
CA PHE A 245 1.17 -13.60 0.23
C PHE A 245 -0.26 -13.10 0.15
N GLU A 246 -0.70 -12.84 -1.08
CA GLU A 246 -2.04 -12.41 -1.40
C GLU A 246 -2.51 -13.12 -2.66
N VAL A 247 -3.78 -13.47 -2.69
CA VAL A 247 -4.45 -14.00 -3.86
C VAL A 247 -5.89 -13.53 -3.86
N THR A 248 -6.38 -13.08 -5.02
CA THR A 248 -7.78 -12.71 -5.22
C THR A 248 -8.31 -13.36 -6.50
N ALA A 249 -9.55 -13.85 -6.43
CA ALA A 249 -10.27 -14.43 -7.54
C ALA A 249 -11.66 -13.81 -7.66
N GLN A 250 -11.95 -13.25 -8.84
CA GLN A 250 -13.17 -12.48 -9.07
C GLN A 250 -13.77 -12.81 -10.43
N TYR A 251 -15.09 -12.67 -10.53
CA TYR A 251 -15.83 -12.89 -11.77
C TYR A 251 -16.79 -11.75 -12.03
N GLN A 252 -16.77 -11.14 -13.22
CA GLN A 252 -17.67 -10.07 -13.61
C GLN A 252 -18.88 -10.64 -14.35
N PHE A 253 -20.05 -10.66 -13.73
CA PHE A 253 -21.28 -10.96 -14.44
C PHE A 253 -21.73 -9.77 -15.30
N ASP A 254 -22.34 -10.08 -16.45
CA ASP A 254 -22.84 -9.08 -17.40
C ASP A 254 -23.93 -8.16 -16.81
N PHE A 255 -24.66 -8.64 -15.79
CA PHE A 255 -25.70 -7.86 -15.10
C PHE A 255 -25.15 -6.93 -14.00
N GLY A 256 -23.83 -6.86 -13.82
CA GLY A 256 -23.16 -5.90 -12.94
C GLY A 256 -22.65 -6.47 -11.61
N LEU A 257 -23.00 -7.69 -11.23
CA LEU A 257 -22.45 -8.32 -10.02
C LEU A 257 -21.02 -8.82 -10.23
N ARG A 258 -20.13 -8.55 -9.27
CA ARG A 258 -18.76 -9.01 -9.23
C ARG A 258 -18.44 -9.62 -7.86
N PRO A 259 -18.66 -10.94 -7.64
CA PRO A 259 -18.16 -11.62 -6.46
C PRO A 259 -16.63 -11.70 -6.47
N ALA A 260 -16.04 -11.69 -5.27
CA ALA A 260 -14.63 -11.86 -5.01
C ALA A 260 -14.41 -12.82 -3.84
N VAL A 261 -13.38 -13.66 -3.94
CA VAL A 261 -12.82 -14.42 -2.83
C VAL A 261 -11.32 -14.21 -2.80
N SER A 262 -10.78 -13.91 -1.62
CA SER A 262 -9.37 -13.56 -1.47
C SER A 262 -8.77 -14.17 -0.20
N PHE A 263 -7.44 -14.27 -0.17
CA PHE A 263 -6.69 -14.67 1.02
C PHE A 263 -5.44 -13.82 1.12
N LEU A 264 -5.18 -13.30 2.31
CA LEU A 264 -4.07 -12.41 2.59
C LEU A 264 -3.32 -12.89 3.84
N MET A 265 -2.00 -12.85 3.79
CA MET A 265 -1.13 -13.26 4.89
C MET A 265 0.16 -12.45 4.90
N SER A 266 0.59 -12.07 6.09
CA SER A 266 1.89 -11.46 6.39
C SER A 266 2.49 -12.17 7.58
N LYS A 267 3.56 -12.94 7.35
CA LYS A 267 4.25 -13.67 8.41
C LYS A 267 5.50 -12.92 8.83
N GLY A 268 5.46 -12.34 10.02
CA GLY A 268 6.61 -11.75 10.71
C GLY A 268 7.60 -12.82 11.15
N LYS A 269 8.87 -12.56 10.92
CA LYS A 269 10.00 -13.44 11.22
C LYS A 269 11.00 -12.73 12.11
N ASP A 270 11.52 -13.48 13.08
CA ASP A 270 12.50 -12.97 14.05
C ASP A 270 12.00 -11.69 14.73
N LEU A 271 10.72 -11.65 15.12
CA LEU A 271 10.15 -10.49 15.81
C LEU A 271 10.70 -10.45 17.23
N VAL A 272 11.25 -9.31 17.65
CA VAL A 272 11.60 -9.10 19.05
C VAL A 272 10.44 -8.35 19.70
N ASN A 273 9.75 -8.97 20.64
CA ASN A 273 8.65 -8.33 21.38
C ASN A 273 8.84 -8.60 22.86
N ASN A 274 8.90 -7.53 23.68
CA ASN A 274 9.18 -7.64 25.11
C ASN A 274 10.45 -8.49 25.44
N GLY A 275 11.46 -8.42 24.56
CA GLY A 275 12.72 -9.16 24.70
C GLY A 275 12.67 -10.64 24.30
N VAL A 276 11.55 -11.11 23.75
CA VAL A 276 11.38 -12.48 23.23
C VAL A 276 11.42 -12.46 21.71
N ASN A 277 12.19 -13.40 21.13
CA ASN A 277 12.23 -13.60 19.68
C ASN A 277 11.19 -14.65 19.28
N ASP A 278 10.28 -14.31 18.35
CA ASP A 278 9.26 -15.23 17.85
C ASP A 278 8.89 -14.97 16.39
N ASP A 279 8.24 -15.96 15.76
CA ASP A 279 7.61 -15.85 14.46
C ASP A 279 6.08 -15.75 14.64
N LYS A 280 5.47 -14.66 14.18
CA LYS A 280 4.01 -14.46 14.27
C LYS A 280 3.40 -14.10 12.93
N ASP A 281 2.19 -14.59 12.67
CA ASP A 281 1.38 -14.05 11.57
C ASP A 281 0.90 -12.65 12.01
N LEU A 282 1.27 -11.59 11.28
CA LEU A 282 0.94 -10.19 11.57
C LEU A 282 -0.39 -9.78 10.92
N VAL A 283 -0.69 -10.39 9.76
CA VAL A 283 -1.94 -10.29 9.04
C VAL A 283 -2.28 -11.70 8.56
N LYS A 284 -3.52 -12.14 8.73
CA LYS A 284 -3.98 -13.42 8.18
C LYS A 284 -5.49 -13.45 8.12
N TYR A 285 -6.06 -13.44 6.92
CA TYR A 285 -7.50 -13.52 6.79
C TYR A 285 -7.92 -14.11 5.44
N ALA A 286 -9.10 -14.72 5.44
CA ALA A 286 -9.85 -14.98 4.22
C ALA A 286 -10.87 -13.86 4.03
N ASP A 287 -11.15 -13.53 2.78
CA ASP A 287 -12.09 -12.49 2.42
C ASP A 287 -13.11 -13.03 1.40
N VAL A 288 -14.38 -12.69 1.62
CA VAL A 288 -15.48 -13.03 0.72
C VAL A 288 -16.40 -11.82 0.59
N GLY A 289 -16.53 -11.31 -0.62
CA GLY A 289 -17.33 -10.12 -0.89
C GLY A 289 -17.96 -10.11 -2.26
N ALA A 290 -18.79 -9.11 -2.52
CA ALA A 290 -19.35 -8.85 -3.82
C ALA A 290 -19.67 -7.37 -4.01
N THR A 291 -19.32 -6.85 -5.19
CA THR A 291 -19.70 -5.51 -5.63
C THR A 291 -20.77 -5.60 -6.71
N TYR A 292 -21.84 -4.86 -6.58
CA TYR A 292 -22.85 -4.69 -7.61
C TYR A 292 -22.73 -3.31 -8.26
N TYR A 293 -22.35 -3.29 -9.53
CA TYR A 293 -22.25 -2.08 -10.33
C TYR A 293 -23.59 -1.80 -11.01
N PHE A 294 -24.31 -0.76 -10.57
CA PHE A 294 -25.51 -0.30 -11.28
C PHE A 294 -25.14 0.33 -12.63
N ASN A 295 -24.05 1.10 -12.63
CA ASN A 295 -23.38 1.67 -13.79
C ASN A 295 -21.97 2.14 -13.37
N LYS A 296 -21.25 2.84 -14.25
CA LYS A 296 -19.90 3.35 -13.97
C LYS A 296 -19.82 4.41 -12.84
N ASN A 297 -20.95 4.95 -12.39
CA ASN A 297 -21.06 6.06 -11.45
C ASN A 297 -21.71 5.67 -10.10
N PHE A 298 -22.31 4.49 -10.00
CA PHE A 298 -22.96 4.05 -8.76
C PHE A 298 -22.82 2.55 -8.53
N SER A 299 -22.38 2.16 -7.34
CA SER A 299 -22.21 0.77 -6.93
C SER A 299 -22.60 0.57 -5.46
N THR A 300 -22.80 -0.68 -5.07
CA THR A 300 -22.91 -1.09 -3.67
C THR A 300 -22.13 -2.37 -3.47
N TYR A 301 -21.65 -2.62 -2.27
CA TYR A 301 -20.89 -3.82 -1.96
C TYR A 301 -21.16 -4.33 -0.56
N VAL A 302 -20.84 -5.61 -0.37
CA VAL A 302 -20.64 -6.25 0.92
C VAL A 302 -19.27 -6.90 0.89
N ASP A 303 -18.53 -6.81 1.98
CA ASP A 303 -17.22 -7.44 2.13
C ASP A 303 -17.12 -8.08 3.52
N TYR A 304 -16.63 -9.31 3.60
CA TYR A 304 -16.50 -10.02 4.87
C TYR A 304 -15.07 -10.52 5.07
N LYS A 305 -14.36 -9.84 5.96
CA LYS A 305 -13.04 -10.21 6.46
C LYS A 305 -13.19 -11.22 7.59
N ILE A 306 -12.84 -12.47 7.30
CA ILE A 306 -12.79 -13.58 8.26
C ILE A 306 -11.36 -13.66 8.78
N ASN A 307 -11.13 -13.10 9.96
CA ASN A 307 -9.81 -12.99 10.57
C ASN A 307 -9.37 -14.36 11.09
N LEU A 308 -8.16 -14.76 10.74
CA LEU A 308 -7.60 -16.08 11.05
C LEU A 308 -6.42 -16.01 12.02
N LEU A 309 -6.20 -14.82 12.61
CA LEU A 309 -5.30 -14.65 13.74
C LEU A 309 -5.91 -15.30 15.00
N ASP A 310 -5.06 -15.86 15.85
CA ASP A 310 -5.48 -16.58 17.06
C ASP A 310 -5.75 -15.58 18.19
N ASP A 311 -7.02 -15.35 18.52
CA ASP A 311 -7.44 -14.37 19.54
C ASP A 311 -7.04 -14.78 20.98
N ASP A 312 -6.72 -16.05 21.20
CA ASP A 312 -6.18 -16.56 22.46
C ASP A 312 -4.67 -16.27 22.64
N ASP A 313 -3.97 -15.79 21.60
CA ASP A 313 -2.56 -15.42 21.67
C ASP A 313 -2.38 -13.95 22.10
N ASN A 314 -1.91 -13.76 23.33
CA ASN A 314 -1.69 -12.43 23.94
C ASN A 314 -0.82 -11.49 23.08
N PHE A 315 0.04 -12.02 22.20
CA PHE A 315 0.83 -11.18 21.29
C PHE A 315 -0.04 -10.17 20.53
N TYR A 316 -1.23 -10.57 20.07
CA TYR A 316 -2.10 -9.69 19.30
C TYR A 316 -2.70 -8.59 20.16
N ALA A 317 -3.27 -8.95 21.31
CA ALA A 317 -3.86 -7.99 22.25
C ALA A 317 -2.81 -7.00 22.77
N ASP A 318 -1.64 -7.51 23.19
CA ASP A 318 -0.55 -6.71 23.72
C ASP A 318 -0.03 -5.68 22.70
N ASN A 319 -0.04 -6.02 21.41
CA ASN A 319 0.40 -5.13 20.32
C ASN A 319 -0.74 -4.31 19.67
N GLY A 320 -1.98 -4.46 20.14
CA GLY A 320 -3.14 -3.79 19.56
C GLY A 320 -3.46 -4.22 18.12
N ILE A 321 -3.18 -5.48 17.77
CA ILE A 321 -3.52 -6.07 16.47
C ILE A 321 -4.94 -6.65 16.56
N ASN A 322 -5.82 -6.25 15.64
CA ASN A 322 -7.19 -6.75 15.62
C ASN A 322 -7.26 -8.23 15.19
N THR A 323 -7.89 -9.07 15.99
CA THR A 323 -8.19 -10.48 15.69
C THR A 323 -9.66 -10.70 15.36
N ASP A 324 -10.51 -9.68 15.49
CA ASP A 324 -11.94 -9.81 15.19
C ASP A 324 -12.20 -9.85 13.68
N ASP A 325 -13.29 -10.51 13.34
CA ASP A 325 -13.96 -10.48 12.05
C ASP A 325 -14.59 -9.10 11.77
N VAL A 326 -14.66 -8.70 10.49
CA VAL A 326 -15.29 -7.43 10.09
C VAL A 326 -16.16 -7.60 8.85
N VAL A 327 -17.39 -7.08 8.89
CA VAL A 327 -18.29 -6.99 7.74
C VAL A 327 -18.44 -5.53 7.33
N ALA A 328 -18.07 -5.22 6.08
CA ALA A 328 -18.28 -3.91 5.47
C ALA A 328 -19.53 -3.92 4.58
N LEU A 329 -20.31 -2.83 4.64
CA LEU A 329 -21.45 -2.58 3.76
C LEU A 329 -21.32 -1.16 3.21
N GLY A 330 -21.28 -1.04 1.88
CA GLY A 330 -21.04 0.26 1.24
C GLY A 330 -22.00 0.57 0.10
N MET A 331 -22.25 1.87 -0.09
CA MET A 331 -22.89 2.42 -1.27
C MET A 331 -22.03 3.59 -1.76
N VAL A 332 -21.60 3.54 -3.02
CA VAL A 332 -20.62 4.47 -3.57
C VAL A 332 -21.21 5.18 -4.77
N TYR A 333 -21.17 6.51 -4.72
CA TYR A 333 -21.36 7.37 -5.87
C TYR A 333 -20.00 7.93 -6.32
N GLN A 334 -19.67 7.80 -7.60
CA GLN A 334 -18.42 8.28 -8.20
C GLN A 334 -18.69 9.04 -9.49
N PHE A 335 -17.88 10.06 -9.79
CA PHE A 335 -18.07 10.96 -10.94
C PHE A 335 -16.85 11.06 -11.85
#